data_AF-W9AWJ1-F1
#
_entry.id   AF-W9AWJ1-F1
#
_cell.length_a   1.000
_cell.length_b   1.000
_cell.length_c   1.000
_cell.angle_alpha   90.00
_cell.angle_beta   90.00
_cell.angle_gamma   90.00
#
_symmetry.space_group_name_H-M   'P 1'
#
loop_
_entity.id
_entity.type
_entity.pdbx_description
1 polymer ?
#
loop_
_entity_poly.entity_id
_entity_poly.type
_entity_poly.pdbx_seq_one_letter_code
_entity_poly.pdbx_strand_id
1 'polypeptide(L)'
;MRKQLVVGIGVAAVLAGGFVGTPRAHADDQSFLNELRANNFPGLFFAGQQMPDAAVVAQGYMACNRMHLGQSADDLIAQVNPADATIGRMLVRAAQHNLCPDTL
;
A
#
# COMPACT_ATOMS: atom_id res chain seq x y z
N MET A 1 22.18 12.25 -55.56
CA MET A 1 21.97 10.93 -56.19
C MET A 1 20.96 10.16 -55.32
N ARG A 2 19.72 9.92 -55.78
CA ARG A 2 19.10 8.58 -56.03
C ARG A 2 19.69 7.47 -55.14
N LYS A 3 18.94 6.63 -54.40
CA LYS A 3 17.66 5.96 -54.70
C LYS A 3 17.13 5.27 -53.42
N GLN A 4 15.81 5.10 -53.35
CA GLN A 4 15.05 4.30 -52.38
C GLN A 4 15.50 2.84 -52.32
N LEU A 5 15.21 2.14 -51.21
CA LEU A 5 14.61 0.79 -51.23
C LEU A 5 13.78 0.57 -49.94
N VAL A 6 12.48 0.39 -50.16
CA VAL A 6 11.50 -0.11 -49.19
C VAL A 6 11.55 -1.64 -49.19
N VAL A 7 11.03 -2.25 -48.12
CA VAL A 7 10.53 -3.63 -47.96
C VAL A 7 11.45 -4.55 -47.15
N GLY A 8 11.01 -4.78 -45.91
CA GLY A 8 11.32 -5.95 -45.12
C GLY A 8 10.27 -6.06 -44.01
N ILE A 9 9.16 -6.75 -44.29
CA ILE A 9 8.19 -7.17 -43.28
C ILE A 9 8.93 -8.15 -42.36
N GLY A 10 9.36 -7.66 -41.20
CA GLY A 10 9.91 -8.47 -40.13
C GLY A 10 9.02 -8.26 -38.90
N VAL A 11 8.18 -9.26 -38.62
CA VAL A 11 7.52 -9.39 -37.32
C VAL A 11 8.63 -9.52 -36.27
N ALA A 12 8.91 -8.44 -35.57
CA ALA A 12 9.68 -8.46 -34.35
C ALA A 12 8.78 -7.85 -33.28
N ALA A 13 8.22 -8.72 -32.45
CA ALA A 13 7.60 -8.37 -31.19
C ALA A 13 8.63 -7.60 -30.35
N VAL A 14 8.65 -6.28 -30.49
CA VAL A 14 9.35 -5.43 -29.54
C VAL A 14 8.43 -5.35 -28.34
N LEU A 15 8.84 -6.07 -27.29
CA LEU A 15 8.34 -6.03 -25.93
C LEU A 15 8.33 -4.57 -25.45
N ALA A 16 7.30 -3.83 -25.83
CA ALA A 16 7.04 -2.48 -25.36
C ALA A 16 6.33 -2.61 -24.01
N GLY A 17 7.04 -2.25 -22.97
CA GLY A 17 6.59 -2.36 -21.60
C GLY A 17 7.56 -3.19 -20.80
N GLY A 18 8.77 -2.65 -20.59
CA GLY A 18 9.50 -3.01 -19.40
C GLY A 18 8.55 -2.81 -18.23
N PHE A 19 8.12 -3.92 -17.63
CA PHE A 19 7.86 -3.93 -16.20
C PHE A 19 9.22 -3.70 -15.56
N VAL A 20 9.72 -2.46 -15.64
CA VAL A 20 10.46 -1.88 -14.54
C VAL A 20 9.51 -2.12 -13.40
N GLY A 21 9.79 -3.14 -12.59
CA GLY A 21 9.04 -3.41 -11.38
C GLY A 21 8.86 -2.05 -10.76
N THR A 22 7.60 -1.60 -10.69
CA THR A 22 7.28 -0.32 -10.11
C THR A 22 8.07 -0.30 -8.80
N PRO A 23 8.76 0.80 -8.47
CA PRO A 23 9.21 0.91 -7.10
C PRO A 23 7.97 0.55 -6.28
N ARG A 24 8.12 -0.20 -5.19
CA ARG A 24 7.14 -0.06 -4.12
C ARG A 24 7.28 1.41 -3.69
N ALA A 25 6.71 2.29 -4.50
CA ALA A 25 6.89 3.71 -4.47
C ALA A 25 6.09 4.05 -3.26
N HIS A 26 6.80 4.28 -2.15
CA HIS A 26 6.29 4.74 -0.86
C HIS A 26 4.80 5.05 -0.98
N ALA A 27 3.96 4.03 -0.79
CA ALA A 27 2.56 4.32 -0.59
C ALA A 27 2.59 5.11 0.71
N ASP A 28 2.12 6.35 0.68
CA ASP A 28 2.81 7.48 1.32
C ASP A 28 2.99 7.25 2.82
N ASP A 29 4.13 6.64 3.22
CA ASP A 29 4.36 6.18 4.58
C ASP A 29 4.34 7.38 5.53
N GLN A 30 4.84 8.52 5.03
CA GLN A 30 4.86 9.77 5.77
C GLN A 30 3.45 10.33 5.92
N SER A 31 2.65 10.37 4.86
CA SER A 31 1.24 10.82 4.96
C SER A 31 0.40 9.88 5.80
N PHE A 32 0.61 8.56 5.73
CA PHE A 32 0.00 7.59 6.61
C PHE A 32 0.32 7.88 8.09
N LEU A 33 1.60 8.04 8.43
CA LEU A 33 2.01 8.38 9.80
C LEU A 33 1.54 9.78 10.22
N ASN A 34 1.48 10.73 9.30
CA ASN A 34 0.95 12.08 9.54
C ASN A 34 -0.54 12.03 9.86
N GLU A 35 -1.32 11.28 9.09
CA GLU A 35 -2.75 11.12 9.31
C GLU A 35 -3.02 10.43 10.65
N LEU A 36 -2.27 9.38 10.98
CA LEU A 36 -2.38 8.73 12.30
C LEU A 36 -2.11 9.73 13.43
N ARG A 37 -1.04 10.52 13.33
CA ARG A 37 -0.73 11.57 14.32
C ARG A 37 -1.80 12.64 14.39
N ALA A 38 -2.34 13.08 13.25
CA ALA A 38 -3.43 14.06 13.21
C ALA A 38 -4.72 13.55 13.87
N ASN A 39 -4.95 12.23 13.85
CA ASN A 39 -6.08 11.58 14.50
C ASN A 39 -5.81 11.17 15.96
N ASN A 40 -4.71 11.64 16.58
CA ASN A 40 -4.29 11.27 17.93
C ASN A 40 -4.12 9.75 18.14
N PHE A 41 -3.61 9.06 17.12
CA PHE A 41 -3.31 7.64 17.21
C PHE A 41 -2.27 7.37 18.31
N PRO A 42 -2.59 6.57 19.33
CA PRO A 42 -1.70 6.36 20.48
C PRO A 42 -0.53 5.41 20.19
N GLY A 43 -0.45 4.86 18.98
CA GLY A 43 0.47 3.78 18.63
C GLY A 43 -0.17 2.40 18.77
N LEU A 44 0.54 1.38 18.27
CA LEU A 44 0.23 -0.01 18.56
C LEU A 44 1.10 -0.49 19.72
N PHE A 45 0.55 -1.33 20.58
CA PHE A 45 1.28 -1.91 21.70
C PHE A 45 1.29 -3.43 21.57
N PHE A 46 2.45 -4.03 21.80
CA PHE A 46 2.63 -5.47 21.85
C PHE A 46 3.43 -5.83 23.10
N ALA A 47 2.91 -6.78 23.89
CA ALA A 47 3.51 -7.19 25.17
C ALA A 47 3.86 -6.01 26.11
N GLY A 48 3.02 -4.97 26.13
CA GLY A 48 3.23 -3.78 26.97
C GLY A 48 4.32 -2.83 26.45
N GLN A 49 4.81 -3.02 25.22
CA GLN A 49 5.77 -2.13 24.57
C GLN A 49 5.15 -1.46 23.36
N GLN A 50 5.41 -0.17 23.18
CA GLN A 50 4.97 0.57 22.00
C GLN A 50 5.78 0.09 20.78
N MET A 51 5.08 -0.23 19.70
CA MET A 51 5.69 -0.57 18.43
C MET A 51 6.34 0.67 17.80
N PRO A 52 7.53 0.52 17.16
CA PRO A 52 8.14 1.61 16.41
C PRO A 52 7.32 1.93 15.14
N ASP A 53 7.44 3.15 14.62
CA ASP A 53 6.70 3.60 13.44
C ASP A 53 6.84 2.68 12.24
N ALA A 54 8.04 2.13 11.99
CA ALA A 54 8.27 1.17 10.92
C ALA A 54 7.40 -0.10 11.07
N ALA A 55 7.14 -0.55 12.29
CA ALA A 55 6.26 -1.68 12.55
C ALA A 55 4.78 -1.28 12.37
N VAL A 56 4.39 -0.05 12.72
CA VAL A 56 3.04 0.48 12.46
C VAL A 56 2.77 0.57 10.95
N VAL A 57 3.73 1.08 10.17
CA VAL A 57 3.69 1.12 8.71
C VAL A 57 3.55 -0.30 8.14
N ALA A 58 4.35 -1.26 8.63
CA ALA A 58 4.24 -2.66 8.23
C ALA A 58 2.84 -3.24 8.50
N GLN A 59 2.20 -2.89 9.62
CA GLN A 59 0.81 -3.29 9.91
C GLN A 59 -0.18 -2.68 8.91
N GLY A 60 0.01 -1.41 8.51
CA GLY A 60 -0.78 -0.77 7.45
C GLY A 60 -0.71 -1.54 6.13
N TYR A 61 0.50 -1.88 5.68
CA TYR A 61 0.68 -2.70 4.46
C TYR A 61 0.09 -4.11 4.58
N MET A 62 0.15 -4.73 5.76
CA MET A 62 -0.47 -6.04 6.00
C MET A 62 -2.00 -5.96 5.91
N ALA A 63 -2.61 -4.89 6.42
CA ALA A 63 -4.03 -4.63 6.25
C ALA A 63 -4.38 -4.47 4.76
N CYS A 64 -3.61 -3.67 4.02
CA CYS A 64 -3.76 -3.50 2.57
C CYS A 64 -3.70 -4.83 1.81
N ASN A 65 -2.68 -5.65 2.08
CA ASN A 65 -2.53 -6.95 1.44
C ASN A 65 -3.74 -7.86 1.70
N ARG A 66 -4.30 -7.83 2.91
CA ARG A 66 -5.49 -8.61 3.25
C ARG A 66 -6.75 -8.11 2.55
N MET A 67 -6.90 -6.80 2.37
CA MET A 67 -7.99 -6.23 1.58
C MET A 67 -7.91 -6.62 0.10
N HIS A 68 -6.71 -6.64 -0.49
CA HIS A 68 -6.52 -7.17 -1.84
C HIS A 68 -6.86 -8.67 -1.97
N LEU A 69 -6.77 -9.42 -0.87
CA LEU A 69 -7.18 -10.83 -0.80
C LEU A 69 -8.68 -11.01 -0.53
N GLY A 70 -9.44 -9.91 -0.43
CA GLY A 70 -10.89 -9.93 -0.28
C GLY A 70 -11.40 -9.90 1.17
N GLN A 71 -10.55 -9.66 2.17
CA GLN A 71 -11.03 -9.38 3.53
C GLN A 71 -11.65 -7.99 3.63
N SER A 72 -12.75 -7.87 4.39
CA SER A 72 -13.38 -6.57 4.61
C SER A 72 -12.55 -5.71 5.58
N ALA A 73 -12.63 -4.39 5.42
CA ALA A 73 -11.99 -3.45 6.33
C ALA A 73 -12.49 -3.60 7.77
N ASP A 74 -13.79 -3.87 7.97
CA ASP A 74 -14.38 -4.06 9.30
C ASP A 74 -13.80 -5.30 10.01
N ASP A 75 -13.59 -6.41 9.29
CA ASP A 75 -12.93 -7.59 9.84
C ASP A 75 -11.49 -7.28 10.25
N LEU A 76 -10.79 -6.43 9.49
CA LEU A 76 -9.42 -6.04 9.79
C LEU A 76 -9.32 -5.11 10.99
N ILE A 77 -10.30 -4.23 11.19
CA ILE A 77 -10.34 -3.33 12.36
C ILE A 77 -10.29 -4.14 13.65
N ALA A 78 -11.10 -5.20 13.76
CA ALA A 78 -11.11 -6.07 14.92
C ALA A 78 -9.82 -6.87 15.10
N GLN A 79 -9.10 -7.15 14.00
CA GLN A 79 -7.84 -7.91 14.02
C GLN A 79 -6.62 -7.05 14.38
N VAL A 80 -6.58 -5.79 13.93
CA VAL A 80 -5.44 -4.88 14.20
C VAL A 80 -5.34 -4.56 15.68
N ASN A 81 -6.46 -4.25 16.31
CA ASN A 81 -6.51 -4.04 17.75
C ASN A 81 -7.82 -4.59 18.34
N PRO A 82 -7.82 -5.83 18.84
CA PRO A 82 -9.01 -6.45 19.41
C PRO A 82 -9.46 -5.79 20.73
N ALA A 83 -8.58 -5.05 21.40
CA ALA A 83 -8.91 -4.36 22.65
C ALA A 83 -9.58 -3.00 22.40
N ASP A 84 -9.33 -2.37 21.25
CA ASP A 84 -9.92 -1.08 20.88
C ASP A 84 -10.12 -0.95 19.36
N ALA A 85 -11.37 -1.12 18.94
CA ALA A 85 -11.77 -0.99 17.53
C ALA A 85 -11.55 0.42 16.97
N THR A 86 -11.44 1.45 17.81
CA THR A 86 -11.18 2.83 17.38
C THR A 86 -9.77 2.96 16.84
N ILE A 87 -8.79 2.38 17.55
CA ILE A 87 -7.38 2.33 17.13
C ILE A 87 -7.26 1.52 15.84
N GLY A 88 -7.92 0.35 15.77
CA GLY A 88 -7.96 -0.46 14.54
C GLY A 88 -8.54 0.32 13.36
N ARG A 89 -9.62 1.07 13.59
CA ARG A 89 -10.28 1.90 12.58
C ARG A 89 -9.40 3.03 12.06
N MET A 90 -8.68 3.72 12.94
CA MET A 90 -7.72 4.76 12.53
C MET A 90 -6.66 4.18 11.59
N LEU A 91 -6.07 3.02 11.95
CA LEU A 91 -5.02 2.39 11.16
C LEU A 91 -5.52 1.89 9.81
N VAL A 92 -6.63 1.15 9.80
CA VAL A 92 -7.17 0.57 8.56
C VAL A 92 -7.61 1.67 7.59
N ARG A 93 -8.28 2.73 8.06
CA ARG A 93 -8.68 3.85 7.20
C ARG A 93 -7.49 4.64 6.66
N ALA A 94 -6.52 4.97 7.52
CA ALA A 94 -5.32 5.66 7.08
C ALA A 94 -4.53 4.82 6.06
N ALA A 95 -4.50 3.49 6.25
CA ALA A 95 -3.87 2.57 5.29
C ALA A 95 -4.63 2.55 3.96
N GLN A 96 -5.96 2.45 3.97
CA GLN A 96 -6.76 2.54 2.74
C GLN A 96 -6.53 3.86 2.01
N HIS A 97 -6.49 4.99 2.70
CA HIS A 97 -6.36 6.30 2.06
C HIS A 97 -4.95 6.59 1.52
N ASN A 98 -3.91 6.19 2.25
CA ASN A 98 -2.52 6.57 1.93
C ASN A 98 -1.70 5.43 1.32
N LEU A 99 -1.94 4.19 1.76
CA LEU A 99 -1.12 3.03 1.40
C LEU A 99 -1.74 2.18 0.28
N CYS A 100 -3.06 2.04 0.24
CA CYS A 100 -3.77 1.21 -0.75
C CYS A 100 -5.13 1.81 -1.16
N PRO A 101 -5.13 2.97 -1.84
CA PRO A 101 -6.35 3.67 -2.25
C PRO A 101 -7.22 2.91 -3.26
N ASP A 102 -6.68 1.85 -3.86
CA ASP A 102 -7.38 0.93 -4.74
C ASP A 102 -8.27 -0.09 -3.99
N THR A 103 -8.24 -0.10 -2.66
CA THR A 103 -9.09 -0.95 -1.79
C THR A 103 -10.35 -0.25 -1.27
N LEU A 104 -10.59 1.01 -1.68
CA LEU A 104 -11.78 1.80 -1.34
C LEU A 104 -12.98 1.50 -2.25
#